data_AF-A0A956L028-F1
#
_entry.id   AF-A0A956L028-F1
#
_cell.length_a   1.000
_cell.length_b   1.000
_cell.length_c   1.000
_cell.angle_alpha   90.00
_cell.angle_beta   90.00
_cell.angle_gamma   90.00
#
_symmetry.space_group_name_H-M   'P 1'
#
loop_
_entity.id
_entity.type
_entity.pdbx_description
1 polymer ?
#
loop_
_entity_poly.entity_id
_entity_poly.type
_entity_poly.pdbx_seq_one_letter_code
_entity_poly.pdbx_strand_id
1 'polypeptide(L)'
;MLQELEALYTLRARIASEVSAQRHLSRVLSRLTVDQLVARNGLPPAEAEALLEGTRASVRRHVERLRAYEDETRQTLERRGLEVDEAFNPYWGSSFAERHDTSRFGSQVEYYACIYTSRVSNFRFVSPSKYFISPHGSLPHWQVR
;
A
#
# COMPACT_ATOMS: atom_id res chain seq x y z
N MET A 1 -12.88 -6.24 8.37
CA MET A 1 -12.93 -6.40 6.90
C MET A 1 -12.35 -5.17 6.19
N LEU A 2 -13.00 -4.00 6.20
CA LEU A 2 -12.43 -2.80 5.52
C LEU A 2 -11.11 -2.30 6.13
N GLN A 3 -11.00 -2.24 7.46
CA GLN A 3 -9.74 -1.90 8.16
C GLN A 3 -8.59 -2.88 7.85
N GLU A 4 -8.93 -4.15 7.64
CA GLU A 4 -7.96 -5.20 7.30
C GLU A 4 -7.44 -5.00 5.87
N LEU A 5 -8.33 -4.66 4.92
CA LEU A 5 -7.95 -4.29 3.55
C LEU A 5 -7.07 -3.05 3.52
N GLU A 6 -7.41 -2.01 4.28
CA GLU A 6 -6.61 -0.80 4.37
C GLU A 6 -5.20 -1.09 4.90
N ALA A 7 -5.10 -1.89 5.97
CA ALA A 7 -3.81 -2.32 6.50
C ALA A 7 -2.99 -3.12 5.47
N LEU A 8 -3.63 -3.99 4.69
CA LEU A 8 -2.98 -4.74 3.61
C LEU A 8 -2.51 -3.81 2.46
N TYR A 9 -3.28 -2.78 2.11
CA TYR A 9 -2.85 -1.78 1.13
C TYR A 9 -1.62 -0.99 1.62
N THR A 10 -1.61 -0.56 2.90
CA THR A 10 -0.46 0.09 3.52
C THR A 10 0.76 -0.82 3.54
N LEU A 11 0.58 -2.09 3.92
CA LEU A 11 1.64 -3.09 3.93
C LEU A 11 2.22 -3.29 2.53
N ARG A 12 1.37 -3.45 1.51
CA ARG A 12 1.80 -3.58 0.11
C ARG A 12 2.60 -2.36 -0.36
N ALA A 13 2.14 -1.15 -0.05
CA ALA A 13 2.86 0.08 -0.41
C ALA A 13 4.25 0.12 0.24
N ARG A 14 4.36 -0.30 1.50
CA ARG A 14 5.64 -0.43 2.19
C ARG A 14 6.56 -1.47 1.54
N ILE A 15 6.06 -2.67 1.26
CA ILE A 15 6.84 -3.74 0.61
C ILE A 15 7.34 -3.26 -0.77
N ALA A 16 6.49 -2.60 -1.56
CA ALA A 16 6.87 -2.06 -2.86
C ALA A 16 8.00 -1.03 -2.75
N SER A 17 7.96 -0.17 -1.73
CA SER A 17 9.04 0.78 -1.42
C SER A 17 10.34 0.06 -1.06
N GLU A 18 10.27 -0.96 -0.19
CA GLU A 18 11.43 -1.77 0.19
C GLU A 18 12.03 -2.52 -1.00
N VAL A 19 11.21 -3.14 -1.87
CA VAL A 19 11.65 -3.77 -3.12
C VAL A 19 12.35 -2.76 -4.03
N SER A 20 11.83 -1.53 -4.14
CA SER A 20 12.43 -0.47 -4.94
C SER A 20 13.82 -0.09 -4.41
N ALA A 21 13.95 0.09 -3.09
CA ALA A 21 15.23 0.38 -2.43
C ALA A 21 16.25 -0.74 -2.65
N GLN A 22 15.84 -2.01 -2.50
CA GLN A 22 16.73 -3.15 -2.71
C GLN A 22 17.15 -3.33 -4.17
N ARG A 23 16.25 -3.04 -5.13
CA ARG A 23 16.60 -2.99 -6.57
C ARG A 23 17.57 -1.86 -6.88
N HIS A 24 17.49 -0.73 -6.18
CA HIS A 24 18.48 0.34 -6.30
C HIS A 24 19.84 -0.13 -5.77
N LEU A 25 19.90 -0.73 -4.59
CA LEU A 25 21.13 -1.29 -4.01
C LEU A 25 21.76 -2.33 -4.94
N SER A 26 20.97 -3.26 -5.49
CA SER A 26 21.46 -4.26 -6.46
C SER A 26 22.10 -3.61 -7.69
N ARG A 27 21.55 -2.49 -8.19
CA ARG A 27 22.11 -1.73 -9.33
C ARG A 27 23.40 -1.00 -8.97
N VAL A 28 23.55 -0.54 -7.73
CA VAL A 28 24.79 0.06 -7.23
C VAL A 28 25.88 -1.02 -7.12
N LEU A 29 25.56 -2.17 -6.51
CA LEU A 29 26.48 -3.29 -6.35
C LEU A 29 26.92 -3.91 -7.69
N SER A 30 26.08 -3.88 -8.72
CA SER A 30 26.47 -4.36 -10.05
C SER A 30 27.48 -3.44 -10.75
N ARG A 31 27.58 -2.16 -10.34
CA ARG A 31 28.54 -1.20 -10.88
C ARG A 31 29.87 -1.19 -10.13
N LEU A 32 29.90 -1.73 -8.92
CA LEU A 32 31.11 -1.81 -8.10
C LEU A 32 32.07 -2.87 -8.66
N THR A 33 33.34 -2.52 -8.84
CA THR A 33 34.39 -3.45 -9.30
C THR A 33 35.29 -3.89 -8.15
N VAL A 34 35.98 -5.02 -8.33
CA VAL A 34 36.97 -5.54 -7.37
C VAL A 34 38.08 -4.52 -7.17
N ASP A 35 38.59 -3.91 -8.24
CA ASP A 35 39.66 -2.89 -8.19
C ASP A 35 39.31 -1.69 -7.29
N GLN A 36 38.05 -1.26 -7.31
CA GLN A 36 37.58 -0.17 -6.44
C GLN A 36 37.59 -0.55 -4.96
N LEU A 37 37.32 -1.81 -4.62
CA LEU A 37 37.39 -2.29 -3.25
C LEU A 37 38.83 -2.52 -2.79
N VAL A 38 39.68 -3.06 -3.66
CA VAL A 38 41.11 -3.21 -3.37
C VAL A 38 41.73 -1.83 -3.11
N ALA A 39 41.47 -0.85 -3.98
CA ALA A 39 42.01 0.50 -3.85
C ALA A 39 41.48 1.26 -2.62
N ARG A 40 40.21 1.06 -2.23
CA ARG A 40 39.57 1.82 -1.14
C ARG A 40 39.72 1.17 0.23
N ASN A 41 39.73 -0.16 0.29
CA ASN A 41 39.65 -0.93 1.53
C ASN A 41 40.91 -1.77 1.80
N GLY A 42 41.89 -1.79 0.89
CA GLY A 42 43.14 -2.53 1.06
C GLY A 42 42.96 -4.05 1.11
N LEU A 43 41.83 -4.55 0.62
CA LEU A 43 41.49 -5.97 0.62
C LEU A 43 42.31 -6.73 -0.42
N PRO A 44 42.74 -7.98 -0.15
CA PRO A 44 43.24 -8.87 -1.18
C PRO A 44 42.20 -9.07 -2.29
N PRO A 45 42.60 -9.19 -3.57
CA PRO A 45 41.66 -9.31 -4.70
C PRO A 45 40.67 -10.47 -4.56
N ALA A 46 41.13 -11.62 -4.08
CA ALA A 46 40.28 -12.80 -3.85
C ALA A 46 39.23 -12.58 -2.74
N GLU A 47 39.60 -11.86 -1.67
CA GLU A 47 38.66 -11.52 -0.59
C GLU A 47 37.64 -10.47 -1.05
N ALA A 48 38.07 -9.48 -1.83
CA ALA A 48 37.20 -8.46 -2.41
C ALA A 48 36.18 -9.06 -3.40
N GLU A 49 36.59 -10.03 -4.21
CA GLU A 49 35.70 -10.75 -5.12
C GLU A 49 34.67 -11.61 -4.36
N ALA A 50 35.13 -12.39 -3.37
CA ALA A 50 34.25 -13.20 -2.53
C ALA A 50 33.22 -12.35 -1.76
N LEU A 51 33.65 -11.19 -1.23
CA LEU A 51 32.78 -10.24 -0.53
C LEU A 51 31.70 -9.67 -1.46
N LEU A 52 32.08 -9.25 -2.67
CA LEU A 52 31.15 -8.71 -3.65
C LEU A 52 30.11 -9.74 -4.07
N GLU A 53 30.55 -10.96 -4.39
CA GLU A 53 29.63 -12.01 -4.83
C GLU A 53 28.70 -12.44 -3.69
N GLY A 54 29.23 -12.59 -2.47
CA GLY A 54 28.42 -12.88 -1.29
C GLY A 54 27.38 -11.79 -1.01
N THR A 55 27.76 -10.52 -1.14
CA THR A 55 26.85 -9.38 -0.94
C THR A 55 25.77 -9.34 -2.02
N ARG A 56 26.15 -9.52 -3.30
CA ARG A 56 25.20 -9.58 -4.43
C ARG A 56 24.21 -10.74 -4.26
N ALA A 57 24.69 -11.93 -3.89
CA ALA A 57 23.85 -13.09 -3.63
C ALA A 57 22.90 -12.84 -2.44
N SER A 58 23.36 -12.17 -1.38
CA SER A 58 22.51 -11.79 -0.24
C SER A 58 21.38 -10.84 -0.66
N VAL A 59 21.70 -9.77 -1.41
CA VAL A 59 20.71 -8.81 -1.91
C VAL A 59 19.71 -9.48 -2.86
N ARG A 60 20.17 -10.36 -3.76
CA ARG A 60 19.30 -11.15 -4.65
C ARG A 60 18.26 -11.95 -3.85
N ARG A 61 18.73 -12.74 -2.88
CA ARG A 61 17.85 -13.56 -2.02
C ARG A 61 16.85 -12.70 -1.24
N HIS A 62 17.28 -11.52 -0.78
CA HIS A 62 16.39 -10.61 -0.07
C HIS A 62 15.32 -10.00 -0.98
N VAL A 63 15.67 -9.60 -2.21
CA VAL A 63 14.71 -9.15 -3.22
C VAL A 63 13.71 -10.25 -3.57
N GLU A 64 14.17 -11.49 -3.77
CA GLU A 64 13.31 -12.65 -4.05
C GLU A 64 12.31 -12.89 -2.92
N ARG A 65 12.77 -12.84 -1.65
CA ARG A 65 11.90 -12.97 -0.48
C ARG A 65 10.84 -11.86 -0.41
N LEU A 66 11.24 -10.62 -0.63
CA LEU A 66 10.31 -9.49 -0.61
C LEU A 66 9.26 -9.60 -1.73
N ARG A 67 9.65 -10.08 -2.91
CA ARG A 67 8.71 -10.32 -4.02
C ARG A 67 7.72 -11.44 -3.70
N ALA A 68 8.18 -12.53 -3.10
CA ALA A 68 7.29 -13.62 -2.67
C ALA A 68 6.25 -13.10 -1.65
N TYR A 69 6.70 -12.26 -0.71
CA TYR A 69 5.82 -11.65 0.29
C TYR A 69 4.85 -10.62 -0.31
N GLU A 70 5.31 -9.83 -1.29
CA GLU A 70 4.46 -8.92 -2.06
C GLU A 70 3.35 -9.70 -2.78
N ASP A 71 3.70 -10.83 -3.40
CA ASP A 71 2.75 -11.67 -4.14
C ASP A 71 1.70 -12.30 -3.21
N GLU A 72 2.13 -12.83 -2.07
CA GLU A 72 1.22 -13.37 -1.04
C GLU A 72 0.26 -12.28 -0.52
N THR A 73 0.78 -11.08 -0.26
CA THR A 73 -0.02 -9.94 0.18
C THR A 73 -1.03 -9.53 -0.90
N ARG A 74 -0.61 -9.52 -2.18
CA ARG A 74 -1.47 -9.24 -3.33
C ARG A 74 -2.60 -10.26 -3.47
N GLN A 75 -2.30 -11.55 -3.39
CA GLN A 75 -3.31 -12.61 -3.47
C GLN A 75 -4.33 -12.49 -2.31
N THR A 76 -3.83 -12.15 -1.12
CA THR A 76 -4.70 -11.92 0.06
C THR A 76 -5.60 -10.71 -0.16
N LEU A 77 -5.08 -9.61 -0.69
CA LEU A 77 -5.87 -8.42 -1.05
C LEU A 77 -6.95 -8.76 -2.08
N GLU A 78 -6.61 -9.50 -3.14
CA GLU A 78 -7.56 -9.90 -4.19
C GLU A 78 -8.70 -10.75 -3.60
N ARG A 79 -8.38 -11.77 -2.81
CA ARG A 79 -9.39 -12.60 -2.14
C ARG A 79 -10.31 -11.78 -1.22
N ARG A 80 -9.73 -10.92 -0.38
CA ARG A 80 -10.50 -10.07 0.54
C ARG A 80 -11.33 -9.02 -0.18
N GLY A 81 -10.84 -8.51 -1.31
CA GLY A 81 -11.59 -7.59 -2.18
C GLY A 81 -12.85 -8.25 -2.73
N LEU A 82 -12.72 -9.50 -3.20
CA LEU A 82 -13.88 -10.29 -3.65
C LEU A 82 -14.89 -10.53 -2.54
N GLU A 83 -14.45 -10.88 -1.33
CA GLU A 83 -15.34 -11.05 -0.16
C GLU A 83 -16.14 -9.77 0.15
N VAL A 84 -15.53 -8.59 -0.04
CA VAL A 84 -16.22 -7.31 0.11
C VAL A 84 -17.21 -7.07 -1.02
N ASP A 85 -16.81 -7.33 -2.27
CA ASP A 85 -17.68 -7.15 -3.44
C ASP A 85 -18.92 -8.05 -3.38
N GLU A 86 -18.79 -9.28 -2.84
CA GLU A 86 -19.89 -10.22 -2.62
C GLU A 86 -20.94 -9.72 -1.61
N ALA A 87 -20.57 -8.79 -0.72
CA ALA A 87 -21.53 -8.17 0.21
C ALA A 87 -22.45 -7.14 -0.48
N PHE A 88 -22.12 -6.74 -1.72
CA PHE A 88 -22.90 -5.80 -2.51
C PHE A 88 -23.71 -6.51 -3.60
N ASN A 89 -24.38 -5.71 -4.45
CA ASN A 89 -25.12 -6.28 -5.55
C ASN A 89 -24.18 -6.95 -6.57
N PRO A 90 -24.48 -8.18 -7.03
CA PRO A 90 -23.58 -8.94 -7.91
C PRO A 90 -23.41 -8.35 -9.33
N TYR A 91 -24.30 -7.47 -9.77
CA TYR A 91 -24.27 -6.90 -11.12
C TYR A 91 -23.65 -5.50 -11.18
N TRP A 92 -23.85 -4.69 -10.14
CA TRP A 92 -23.39 -3.29 -10.12
C TRP A 92 -22.58 -2.90 -8.88
N GLY A 93 -22.36 -3.81 -7.93
CA GLY A 93 -21.55 -3.57 -6.75
C GLY A 93 -22.12 -2.49 -5.82
N SER A 94 -21.22 -1.74 -5.20
CA SER A 94 -21.56 -0.63 -4.30
C SER A 94 -22.10 0.58 -5.05
N SER A 95 -23.18 1.18 -4.55
CA SER A 95 -23.70 2.44 -5.11
C SER A 95 -22.82 3.65 -4.79
N PHE A 96 -21.90 3.55 -3.84
CA PHE A 96 -21.05 4.65 -3.40
C PHE A 96 -19.62 4.57 -3.93
N ALA A 97 -19.15 3.38 -4.33
CA ALA A 97 -17.76 3.16 -4.73
C ALA A 97 -17.65 2.59 -6.15
N GLU A 98 -16.65 3.04 -6.88
CA GLU A 98 -16.21 2.52 -8.17
C GLU A 98 -14.74 2.08 -8.04
N ARG A 99 -14.52 0.79 -7.77
CA ARG A 99 -13.20 0.22 -7.43
C ARG A 99 -12.50 0.97 -6.29
N HIS A 100 -11.54 1.84 -6.62
CA HIS A 100 -10.70 2.59 -5.69
C HIS A 100 -11.17 4.03 -5.48
N ASP A 101 -12.23 4.44 -6.18
CA ASP A 101 -12.69 5.83 -6.20
C ASP A 101 -14.17 5.94 -5.81
N THR A 102 -14.61 7.16 -5.54
CA THR A 102 -16.03 7.43 -5.27
C THR A 102 -16.82 7.35 -6.57
N SER A 103 -17.93 6.60 -6.56
CA SER A 103 -18.83 6.54 -7.72
C SER A 103 -19.45 7.91 -8.02
N ARG A 104 -19.95 8.11 -9.25
CA ARG A 104 -20.67 9.35 -9.61
C ARG A 104 -21.82 9.68 -8.65
N PHE A 105 -22.58 8.68 -8.20
CA PHE A 105 -23.64 8.88 -7.21
C PHE A 105 -23.07 9.30 -5.85
N GLY A 106 -22.02 8.62 -5.38
CA GLY A 106 -21.32 9.00 -4.16
C GLY A 106 -20.82 10.45 -4.19
N SER A 107 -20.19 10.86 -5.29
CA SER A 107 -19.70 12.24 -5.46
C SER A 107 -20.84 13.26 -5.45
N GLN A 108 -22.00 12.92 -6.02
CA GLN A 108 -23.19 13.78 -5.93
C GLN A 108 -23.67 13.92 -4.49
N VAL A 109 -23.71 12.83 -3.73
CA VAL A 109 -24.09 12.88 -2.31
C VAL A 109 -23.11 13.75 -1.52
N GLU A 110 -21.81 13.57 -1.70
CA GLU A 110 -20.76 14.37 -1.05
C GLU A 110 -20.86 15.86 -1.39
N TYR A 111 -21.19 16.19 -2.64
CA TYR A 111 -21.24 17.57 -3.10
C TYR A 111 -22.53 18.30 -2.68
N TYR A 112 -23.67 17.62 -2.72
CA TYR A 112 -24.98 18.26 -2.52
C TYR A 112 -25.56 18.11 -1.11
N ALA A 113 -25.11 17.15 -0.32
CA ALA A 113 -25.63 16.90 1.02
C ALA A 113 -24.59 17.18 2.10
N CYS A 114 -24.83 18.18 2.96
CA CYS A 114 -23.99 18.42 4.14
C CYS A 114 -24.01 17.24 5.11
N ILE A 115 -25.13 16.51 5.18
CA ILE A 115 -25.32 15.27 5.93
C ILE A 115 -26.27 14.35 5.16
N TYR A 116 -26.07 13.04 5.25
CA TYR A 116 -26.97 12.05 4.65
C TYR A 116 -27.26 10.90 5.63
N THR A 117 -28.41 10.26 5.45
CA THR A 117 -28.83 9.09 6.22
C THR A 117 -29.89 8.31 5.44
N SER A 118 -30.14 7.05 5.82
CA SER A 118 -31.08 6.20 5.09
C SER A 118 -32.54 6.70 5.14
N ARG A 119 -32.95 7.37 6.23
CA ARG A 119 -34.32 7.88 6.44
C ARG A 119 -34.33 9.09 7.37
N VAL A 120 -35.23 10.04 7.16
CA VAL A 120 -35.39 11.23 8.03
C VAL A 120 -35.67 10.88 9.49
N SER A 121 -36.35 9.76 9.76
CA SER A 121 -36.64 9.28 11.11
C SER A 121 -35.38 9.03 11.94
N ASN A 122 -34.22 8.82 11.31
CA ASN A 122 -32.95 8.64 12.00
C ASN A 122 -32.55 9.90 12.79
N PHE A 123 -33.03 11.08 12.39
CA PHE A 123 -32.82 12.33 13.15
C PHE A 123 -33.54 12.36 14.49
N ARG A 124 -34.50 11.47 14.76
CA ARG A 124 -35.13 11.35 16.08
C ARG A 124 -34.16 10.85 17.15
N PHE A 125 -33.10 10.16 16.76
CA PHE A 125 -32.11 9.57 17.69
C PHE A 125 -30.94 10.51 18.00
N VAL A 126 -30.99 11.76 17.52
CA VAL A 126 -29.98 12.77 17.78
C VAL A 126 -30.62 14.00 18.42
N SER A 127 -29.88 14.66 19.31
CA SER A 127 -30.33 15.91 19.92
C SER A 127 -30.61 16.97 18.84
N PRO A 128 -31.74 17.71 18.92
CA PRO A 128 -31.97 18.86 18.04
C PRO A 128 -30.88 19.93 18.11
N SER A 129 -30.12 19.98 19.19
CA SER A 129 -28.98 20.90 19.38
C SER A 129 -27.63 20.28 18.98
N LYS A 130 -27.62 19.11 18.31
CA LYS A 130 -26.38 18.44 17.90
C LYS A 130 -25.66 19.24 16.83
N TYR A 131 -24.37 19.46 17.04
CA TYR A 131 -23.46 19.98 16.02
C TYR A 131 -22.84 18.81 15.24
N PHE A 132 -23.01 18.81 13.91
CA PHE A 132 -22.45 17.78 13.03
C PHE A 132 -21.11 18.26 12.46
N ILE A 133 -20.07 17.43 12.61
CA ILE A 133 -18.72 17.69 12.10
C ILE A 133 -18.34 16.51 11.21
N SER A 134 -17.89 16.81 9.99
CA SER A 134 -17.28 15.81 9.13
C SER A 134 -15.81 15.60 9.51
N PRO A 135 -15.31 14.36 9.60
CA PRO A 135 -13.87 14.13 9.73
C PRO A 135 -13.13 14.76 8.55
N HIS A 136 -11.95 15.32 8.80
CA HIS A 136 -11.12 15.87 7.75
C HIS A 136 -10.66 14.74 6.81
N GLY A 137 -10.85 14.94 5.50
CA GLY A 137 -10.29 14.05 4.49
C GLY A 137 -8.75 14.08 4.54
N SER A 138 -8.12 12.94 4.26
CA SER A 138 -6.68 12.85 4.07
C SER A 138 -6.32 13.12 2.61
N LEU A 139 -5.25 13.88 2.38
CA LEU A 139 -4.66 14.02 1.04
C LEU A 139 -3.53 13.00 0.87
N PRO A 140 -3.22 12.54 -0.37
CA PRO A 140 -2.24 11.48 -0.59
C PRO A 140 -0.84 11.71 -0.02
N HIS A 141 -0.45 12.97 0.20
CA HIS A 141 0.85 13.35 0.77
C HIS A 141 0.81 13.61 2.28
N TRP A 142 -0.39 13.65 2.90
CA TRP A 142 -0.52 13.76 4.34
C TRP A 142 -0.23 12.39 4.97
N GLN A 143 0.84 12.31 5.74
CA GLN A 143 1.08 11.14 6.60
C GLN A 143 0.09 11.19 7.76
N VAL A 144 -0.83 10.23 7.79
CA VAL A 144 -1.65 9.95 8.97
C VAL A 144 -0.70 9.44 10.05
N ARG A 145 -0.49 10.23 11.11
CA ARG A 145 0.28 9.84 12.29
C ARG A 145 -0.54 8.93 13.20
#